data_AF-A0A8S3AZ92-F1
#
_entry.id   AF-A0A8S3AZ92-F1
#
_cell.length_a   1.000
_cell.length_b   1.000
_cell.length_c   1.000
_cell.angle_alpha   90.00
_cell.angle_beta   90.00
_cell.angle_gamma   90.00
#
_symmetry.space_group_name_H-M   'P 1'
#
loop_
_entity.id
_entity.type
_entity.pdbx_description
1 polymer ?
#
loop_
_entity_poly.entity_id
_entity_poly.type
_entity_poly.pdbx_seq_one_letter_code
_entity_poly.pdbx_strand_id
1 'polypeptide(L)' 'FVPATVAFDKKVLRFFGYFQQTVPESPNEYYRVRPVKILYYLEDDSLEILEEVQENSGIPQGKLIRRHRFPKNDQGETYN' A
#
# COMPACT_ATOMS: atom_id res chain seq x y z
N PHE A 1 -4.70 -18.80 -26.50
CA PHE A 1 -5.06 -17.83 -25.45
C PHE A 1 -4.32 -18.22 -24.18
N VAL A 2 -3.61 -17.28 -23.55
CA VAL A 2 -2.96 -17.50 -22.24
C VAL A 2 -3.68 -16.61 -21.23
N PRO A 3 -4.24 -17.17 -20.13
CA PRO A 3 -4.91 -16.37 -19.11
C PRO A 3 -3.97 -15.35 -18.46
N ALA A 4 -4.52 -14.19 -18.04
CA ALA A 4 -3.76 -13.13 -17.37
C ALA A 4 -3.03 -13.64 -16.11
N THR A 5 -3.70 -14.50 -15.33
CA THR A 5 -3.12 -15.16 -14.15
C THR A 5 -1.82 -15.91 -14.44
N VAL A 6 -1.67 -16.44 -15.65
CA VAL A 6 -0.47 -17.16 -16.10
C VAL A 6 0.52 -16.18 -16.77
N ALA A 7 0.02 -15.26 -17.59
CA ALA A 7 0.86 -14.29 -18.31
C ALA A 7 1.59 -13.29 -17.38
N PHE A 8 0.98 -13.03 -16.22
CA PHE A 8 1.45 -12.06 -15.24
C PHE A 8 1.78 -12.66 -13.87
N ASP A 9 1.83 -13.99 -13.73
CA ASP A 9 2.26 -14.67 -12.50
C ASP A 9 3.54 -14.03 -11.94
N LYS A 10 3.49 -13.64 -10.66
CA LYS A 10 4.61 -13.02 -9.92
C LYS A 10 5.11 -11.67 -10.45
N LYS A 11 4.45 -11.07 -11.45
CA LYS A 11 4.77 -9.70 -11.87
C LYS A 11 4.04 -8.71 -10.97
N VAL A 12 4.82 -7.92 -10.25
CA VAL A 12 4.31 -6.95 -9.27
C VAL A 12 4.88 -5.57 -9.61
N LEU A 13 4.00 -4.58 -9.77
CA LEU A 13 4.42 -3.18 -9.82
C LEU A 13 4.63 -2.68 -8.40
N ARG A 14 5.74 -1.99 -8.18
CA ARG A 14 6.10 -1.43 -6.88
C ARG A 14 6.25 0.07 -6.99
N PHE A 15 5.44 0.79 -6.22
CA PHE A 15 5.49 2.24 -6.10
C PHE A 15 5.91 2.64 -4.69
N PHE A 16 6.59 3.77 -4.60
CA PHE A 16 7.00 4.38 -3.34
C PHE A 16 6.16 5.64 -3.15
N GLY A 17 5.67 5.83 -1.93
CA GLY A 17 4.87 7.00 -1.56
C GLY A 17 4.99 7.29 -0.08
N TYR A 18 4.18 8.22 0.39
CA TYR A 18 4.04 8.51 1.81
C TYR A 18 2.65 9.09 2.09
N PHE A 19 2.25 9.06 3.35
CA PHE A 19 1.10 9.84 3.83
C PHE A 19 1.51 10.69 5.04
N GLN A 20 0.78 11.77 5.29
CA GLN A 20 0.95 12.58 6.48
C GLN A 20 -0.06 12.14 7.54
N GLN A 21 0.43 11.86 8.75
CA GLN A 21 -0.38 11.56 9.91
C GLN A 21 -0.31 12.74 10.89
N THR A 22 -1.44 13.34 11.22
CA THR A 22 -1.52 14.37 12.26
C THR A 22 -1.19 13.78 13.63
N VAL A 23 -0.41 14.51 14.44
CA VAL A 23 -0.01 14.12 15.80
C VAL A 23 -0.42 15.24 16.77
N PRO A 24 -1.71 15.32 17.17
CA PRO A 24 -2.22 16.48 17.90
C PRO A 24 -1.65 16.66 19.32
N GLU A 25 -1.18 15.58 19.95
CA GLU A 25 -0.72 15.60 21.35
C GLU A 25 0.80 15.67 21.51
N SER A 26 1.56 15.83 20.41
CA SER A 26 3.02 15.93 20.49
C SER A 26 3.47 17.38 20.69
N PRO A 27 4.30 17.67 21.70
CA PRO A 27 4.91 19.00 21.85
C PRO A 27 5.99 19.28 20.79
N ASN A 28 6.44 18.25 20.06
CA ASN A 28 7.59 18.35 19.15
C ASN A 28 7.20 18.36 17.66
N GLU A 29 6.03 17.81 17.29
CA GLU A 29 5.60 17.72 15.90
C GLU A 29 4.09 17.82 15.75
N TYR A 30 3.61 18.49 14.70
CA TYR A 30 2.17 18.58 14.38
C TYR A 30 1.70 17.47 13.43
N TYR A 31 2.59 16.98 12.57
CA TYR A 31 2.34 15.87 11.67
C TYR A 31 3.62 15.07 11.45
N ARG A 32 3.45 13.79 11.10
CA ARG A 32 4.54 12.87 10.75
C ARG A 32 4.35 12.35 9.33
N VAL A 33 5.45 12.29 8.58
CA VAL A 33 5.47 11.66 7.24
C VAL A 33 5.74 10.17 7.41
N ARG A 34 4.87 9.32 6.85
CA ARG A 34 4.98 7.85 6.92
C ARG A 34 5.22 7.28 5.51
N PRO A 35 6.46 6.89 5.19
CA PRO A 35 6.79 6.26 3.91
C PRO A 35 6.08 4.91 3.75
N VAL A 36 5.60 4.64 2.54
CA VAL A 36 4.91 3.39 2.20
C VAL A 36 5.38 2.84 0.87
N LYS A 37 5.31 1.51 0.75
CA LYS A 37 5.37 0.78 -0.52
C LYS A 37 3.98 0.34 -0.89
N ILE A 38 3.61 0.59 -2.14
CA ILE A 38 2.37 0.14 -2.74
C ILE A 38 2.73 -0.96 -3.73
N LEU A 39 2.21 -2.17 -3.50
CA LEU A 39 2.45 -3.35 -4.34
C LEU A 39 1.18 -3.67 -5.11
N TYR A 40 1.24 -3.64 -6.44
CA TYR A 40 0.12 -3.99 -7.34
C TYR A 40 0.43 -5.29 -8.07
N TYR A 41 -0.38 -6.32 -7.85
CA TYR A 41 -0.20 -7.66 -8.38
C TYR A 41 -0.92 -7.80 -9.71
N LEU A 42 -0.16 -7.94 -10.80
CA LEU A 42 -0.71 -7.95 -12.17
C LEU A 42 -1.49 -9.23 -12.50
N GLU A 43 -1.31 -10.29 -11.72
CA GLU A 43 -1.99 -11.58 -11.93
C GLU A 43 -3.49 -11.54 -11.58
N ASP A 44 -3.89 -10.67 -10.66
CA ASP A 44 -5.25 -10.64 -10.12
C ASP A 44 -5.78 -9.24 -9.75
N ASP A 45 -5.10 -8.17 -10.16
CA ASP A 45 -5.47 -6.76 -9.89
C ASP A 45 -5.68 -6.45 -8.40
N SER A 46 -4.98 -7.18 -7.52
CA SER A 46 -4.97 -6.91 -6.09
C SER A 46 -3.82 -5.98 -5.69
N LEU A 47 -3.97 -5.33 -4.53
CA LEU A 47 -2.99 -4.39 -4.02
C LEU A 47 -2.71 -4.65 -2.53
N GLU A 48 -1.49 -4.36 -2.10
CA GLU A 48 -1.05 -4.39 -0.71
C GLU A 48 -0.28 -3.11 -0.38
N ILE A 49 -0.45 -2.57 0.84
CA ILE A 49 0.27 -1.38 1.30
C ILE A 49 1.08 -1.74 2.55
N LEU A 50 2.38 -1.45 2.47
CA LEU A 50 3.36 -1.76 3.50
C LEU A 50 4.06 -0.48 3.94
N GLU A 51 4.24 -0.30 5.24
CA GLU A 51 5.19 0.63 5.82
C GLU A 51 6.47 -0.11 6.17
N GLU A 52 7.62 0.49 5.83
CA GLU A 52 8.91 -0.06 6.22
C GLU A 52 9.09 0.02 7.74
N VAL A 53 9.49 -1.09 8.34
CA VAL A 53 9.83 -1.12 9.77
C VAL A 53 11.13 -0.34 9.97
N GLN A 54 11.08 0.67 10.83
CA GLN A 54 12.24 1.44 11.26
C GLN A 54 12.54 1.10 12.72
N GLU A 55 13.81 0.86 13.03
CA GLU A 55 14.23 0.64 14.40
C GLU A 55 13.95 1.88 15.24
N ASN A 56 13.52 1.66 16.49
CA ASN A 56 13.22 2.72 17.46
C ASN A 56 12.14 3.72 17.02
N SER A 57 11.26 3.34 16.08
CA SER A 57 10.17 4.22 15.61
C SER A 57 9.09 4.52 16.66
N GLY A 58 8.97 3.67 17.68
CA GLY A 58 8.00 3.83 18.76
C GLY A 58 6.54 3.72 18.33
N ILE A 59 6.26 3.25 17.10
CA ILE A 59 4.91 3.12 16.54
C ILE A 59 4.72 1.75 15.89
N PRO A 60 3.47 1.21 15.84
CA PRO A 60 3.18 0.05 15.02
C PRO A 60 3.48 0.32 13.53
N GLN A 61 4.21 -0.59 12.90
CA GLN A 61 4.62 -0.53 11.50
C GLN A 61 4.43 -1.89 10.82
N GLY A 62 4.65 -1.95 9.51
CA GLY A 62 4.51 -3.15 8.70
C GLY A 62 3.30 -3.07 7.78
N LYS A 63 2.49 -4.13 7.73
CA LYS A 63 1.39 -4.24 6.77
C LYS A 63 0.22 -3.33 7.17
N LEU A 64 0.09 -2.20 6.46
CA LEU A 64 -1.00 -1.24 6.68
C LEU A 64 -2.31 -1.75 6.08
N ILE A 65 -2.26 -2.30 4.87
CA ILE A 65 -3.43 -2.91 4.23
C ILE A 65 -3.04 -4.27 3.65
N ARG A 66 -3.86 -5.30 3.94
CA ARG A 66 -3.66 -6.66 3.43
C ARG A 66 -3.97 -6.74 1.94
N ARG A 67 -3.30 -7.67 1.23
CA ARG A 67 -3.56 -7.96 -0.18
C ARG A 67 -5.04 -8.27 -0.44
N HIS A 68 -5.69 -7.42 -1.21
CA HIS A 68 -7.04 -7.65 -1.75
C HIS A 68 -7.29 -6.76 -2.97
N ARG A 69 -8.39 -6.98 -3.70
CA ARG A 69 -8.80 -6.10 -4.79
C ARG A 69 -9.44 -4.85 -4.22
N PHE A 70 -8.91 -3.69 -4.60
CA PHE A 70 -9.51 -2.41 -4.24
C PHE A 70 -10.41 -1.92 -5.36
N PRO A 71 -11.55 -1.31 -5.01
CA PRO A 71 -12.30 -0.56 -5.98
C PRO A 71 -11.48 0.65 -6.43
N LYS A 72 -11.47 0.90 -7.74
CA LYS A 72 -10.86 2.07 -8.37
C LYS A 72 -11.56 3.36 -7.97
N ASN A 73 -12.86 3.29 -7.72
CA ASN A 73 -13.70 4.41 -7.36
C ASN A 73 -14.86 3.95 -6.46
N ASP A 74 -15.65 4.92 -6.00
CA ASP A 74 -16.80 4.68 -5.13
C ASP A 74 -17.91 3.84 -5.81
N GLN A 75 -17.82 3.60 -7.12
CA GLN A 75 -18.75 2.79 -7.89
C GLN A 75 -18.35 1.30 -7.93
N GLY A 76 -17.21 0.93 -7.33
CA GLY A 76 -16.74 -0.44 -7.28
C GLY A 76 -16.05 -0.92 -8.57
N GLU A 77 -15.72 -0.01 -9.49
CA GLU A 77 -15.04 -0.37 -10.72
C GLU A 77 -13.66 -0.97 -10.42
N THR A 78 -13.20 -1.92 -11.24
CA THR A 78 -11.85 -2.45 -11.16
C THR A 78 -10.90 -1.65 -12.04
N TYR A 79 -9.61 -1.74 -11.73
CA TYR A 79 -8.55 -1.30 -12.65
C TYR A 79 -8.42 -2.36 -13.75
N ASN A 80 -9.45 -2.57 -14.58
CA ASN A 80 -9.55 -3.29 -15.86
C ASN A 80 -10.99 -3.74 -16.10
#